data_AF-A0AAV8E9A2-F1
#
_entry.id   AF-A0AAV8E9A2-F1
#
_cell.length_a   1.000
_cell.length_b   1.000
_cell.length_c   1.000
_cell.angle_alpha   90.00
_cell.angle_beta   90.00
_cell.angle_gamma   90.00
#
_symmetry.space_group_name_H-M   'P 1'
#
loop_
_entity.id
_entity.type
_entity.pdbx_description
1 polymer ?
#
loop_
_entity_poly.entity_id
_entity_poly.type
_entity_poly.pdbx_seq_one_letter_code
_entity_poly.pdbx_strand_id
1 'polypeptide(L)'
;MAFIDVDEFVFSPAWAASHQPNHSMLASLVEPIGRKVGQIMIYCNEFGPSGHRTQPKNGVTQGYTCRRRSKERHKSIVQLGAVDPSLVNSVHHFKIKDGFETKRLPSVQINHYKYQVWEEFRTKFRRRVSTYVVDWKDKLNLNSKDRAPGLGVEPVEPDGWAYKFCEENDTLLRDVTRQWFGTEESDRRFKMKWERT
;
A
#
# COMPACT_ATOMS: atom_id res chain seq x y z
N MET A 1 -11.62 1.98 14.98
CA MET A 1 -10.19 2.32 15.03
C MET A 1 -9.52 1.74 13.80
N ALA A 2 -8.72 2.53 13.08
CA ALA A 2 -7.96 2.05 11.93
C ALA A 2 -6.48 2.42 12.14
N PHE A 3 -5.59 1.46 11.91
CA PHE A 3 -4.15 1.69 11.85
C PHE A 3 -3.72 1.41 10.42
N ILE A 4 -3.21 2.43 9.73
CA ILE A 4 -2.84 2.38 8.32
C ILE A 4 -1.40 2.88 8.21
N ASP A 5 -0.57 2.16 7.46
CA ASP A 5 0.81 2.56 7.21
C ASP A 5 0.84 3.84 6.34
N VAL A 6 1.80 4.74 6.60
CA VAL A 6 1.95 6.03 5.89
C VAL A 6 2.16 5.86 4.38
N ASP A 7 2.60 4.68 3.95
CA ASP A 7 2.80 4.30 2.56
C ASP A 7 1.71 3.38 2.00
N GLU A 8 0.52 3.37 2.58
CA GLU A 8 -0.66 2.65 2.08
C GLU A 8 -1.86 3.60 1.89
N PHE A 9 -2.30 3.79 0.64
CA PHE A 9 -3.39 4.70 0.28
C PHE A 9 -4.56 3.95 -0.33
N VAL A 10 -5.74 4.07 0.28
CA VAL A 10 -7.00 3.62 -0.34
C VAL A 10 -7.38 4.61 -1.44
N PHE A 11 -7.62 4.11 -2.65
CA PHE A 11 -7.90 4.93 -3.82
C PHE A 11 -8.86 4.23 -4.79
N SER A 12 -9.79 5.00 -5.37
CA SER A 12 -10.57 4.58 -6.52
C SER A 12 -10.17 5.41 -7.74
N PRO A 13 -9.89 4.79 -8.91
CA PRO A 13 -9.67 5.53 -10.15
C PRO A 13 -10.81 6.50 -10.50
N ALA A 14 -12.04 6.23 -10.07
CA ALA A 14 -13.17 7.13 -10.29
C ALA A 14 -13.02 8.48 -9.59
N TRP A 15 -12.18 8.57 -8.55
CA TRP A 15 -11.91 9.83 -7.84
C TRP A 15 -10.99 10.76 -8.62
N ALA A 16 -10.29 10.28 -9.65
CA ALA A 16 -9.36 11.08 -10.45
C ALA A 16 -10.05 12.21 -11.22
N ALA A 17 -11.35 12.10 -11.49
CA ALA A 17 -12.13 13.18 -12.11
C ALA A 17 -12.43 14.34 -11.15
N SER A 18 -12.21 14.14 -9.83
CA SER A 18 -12.45 15.18 -8.83
C SER A 18 -11.26 16.14 -8.76
N HIS A 19 -11.55 17.43 -8.74
CA HIS A 19 -10.52 18.48 -8.62
C HIS A 19 -9.92 18.55 -7.22
N GLN A 20 -10.64 18.08 -6.21
CA GLN A 20 -10.21 18.09 -4.82
C GLN A 20 -10.73 16.84 -4.09
N PRO A 21 -10.08 16.42 -2.99
CA PRO A 21 -10.60 15.34 -2.17
C PRO A 21 -11.93 15.73 -1.53
N ASN A 22 -12.82 14.76 -1.35
CA ASN A 22 -14.10 14.94 -0.69
C ASN A 22 -14.29 13.86 0.38
N HIS A 23 -14.84 14.22 1.55
CA HIS A 23 -15.20 13.29 2.62
C HIS A 23 -16.11 12.14 2.14
N SER A 24 -16.96 12.39 1.14
CA SER A 24 -17.81 11.35 0.55
C SER A 24 -17.04 10.26 -0.19
N MET A 25 -15.79 10.49 -0.60
CA MET A 25 -15.00 9.50 -1.33
C MET A 25 -14.80 8.23 -0.49
N LEU A 26 -14.29 8.37 0.74
CA LEU A 26 -14.13 7.23 1.64
C LEU A 26 -15.49 6.74 2.16
N ALA A 27 -16.45 7.63 2.41
CA ALA A 27 -17.78 7.25 2.86
C ALA A 27 -18.49 6.36 1.84
N SER A 28 -18.34 6.64 0.54
CA SER A 28 -18.90 5.84 -0.55
C SER A 28 -18.39 4.39 -0.59
N LEU A 29 -17.27 4.10 0.09
CA LEU A 29 -16.77 2.73 0.24
C LEU A 29 -17.57 1.92 1.24
N VAL A 30 -18.10 2.59 2.27
CA VAL A 30 -18.72 1.96 3.44
C VAL A 30 -20.23 2.18 3.53
N GLU A 31 -20.78 3.22 2.91
CA GLU A 31 -22.22 3.47 2.87
C GLU A 31 -23.02 2.38 2.12
N PRO A 32 -22.54 1.80 1.00
CA PRO A 32 -23.27 0.73 0.28
C PRO A 32 -23.21 -0.63 0.98
N ILE A 33 -22.76 -0.67 2.23
CA ILE A 33 -22.42 -1.89 2.94
C ILE A 33 -23.55 -2.18 3.92
N GLY A 34 -24.38 -3.15 3.55
CA GLY A 34 -25.50 -3.59 4.37
C GLY A 34 -25.04 -4.14 5.72
N ARG A 35 -25.96 -4.19 6.69
CA ARG A 35 -25.70 -4.67 8.07
C ARG A 35 -25.15 -6.10 8.16
N LYS A 36 -25.21 -6.87 7.07
CA LYS A 36 -24.69 -8.24 6.98
C LYS A 36 -23.25 -8.32 6.48
N VAL A 37 -22.63 -7.24 6.01
CA VAL A 37 -21.24 -7.32 5.55
C VAL A 37 -20.31 -7.32 6.74
N GLY A 38 -19.72 -8.48 7.03
CA GLY A 38 -18.73 -8.64 8.10
C GLY A 38 -17.32 -8.26 7.67
N GLN A 39 -17.02 -8.28 6.37
CA GLN A 39 -15.70 -7.99 5.83
C GLN A 39 -15.75 -7.32 4.46
N ILE A 40 -14.86 -6.36 4.26
CA ILE A 40 -14.49 -5.80 2.95
C ILE A 40 -13.08 -6.25 2.63
N MET A 41 -12.89 -6.90 1.49
CA MET A 41 -11.56 -7.21 0.96
C MET A 41 -11.21 -6.25 -0.17
N ILE A 42 -10.07 -5.58 -0.05
CA ILE A 42 -9.56 -4.60 -1.00
C ILE A 42 -8.21 -5.10 -1.54
N TYR A 43 -8.06 -5.17 -2.86
CA TYR A 43 -6.81 -5.58 -3.47
C TYR A 43 -5.71 -4.54 -3.26
N CYS A 44 -4.48 -5.01 -3.14
CA CYS A 44 -3.32 -4.16 -2.94
C CYS A 44 -2.42 -4.14 -4.18
N ASN A 45 -2.17 -2.95 -4.72
CA ASN A 45 -1.17 -2.70 -5.74
C ASN A 45 0.18 -2.44 -5.06
N GLU A 46 1.20 -3.22 -5.41
CA GLU A 46 2.55 -3.07 -4.83
C GLU A 46 3.45 -2.24 -5.76
N PHE A 47 3.83 -1.05 -5.30
CA PHE A 47 4.71 -0.13 -6.03
C PHE A 47 6.19 -0.39 -5.72
N GLY A 48 7.01 -0.24 -6.77
CA GLY A 48 8.46 -0.30 -6.73
C GLY A 48 9.11 1.06 -6.53
N PRO A 49 10.46 1.13 -6.42
CA PRO A 49 11.17 2.39 -6.19
C PRO A 49 11.04 3.39 -7.34
N SER A 50 10.48 2.99 -8.48
CA SER A 50 10.08 3.90 -9.54
C SER A 50 11.23 4.72 -10.13
N GLY A 51 12.43 4.13 -10.19
CA GLY A 51 13.67 4.78 -10.65
C GLY A 51 14.33 5.68 -9.61
N HIS A 52 13.73 5.86 -8.43
CA HIS A 52 14.27 6.70 -7.37
C HIS A 52 15.39 5.98 -6.60
N ARG A 53 16.49 6.69 -6.37
CA ARG A 53 17.59 6.27 -5.49
C ARG A 53 17.48 6.88 -4.10
N THR A 54 16.80 8.01 -3.98
CA THR A 54 16.54 8.72 -2.72
C THR A 54 15.05 9.00 -2.59
N GLN A 55 14.57 9.21 -1.36
CA GLN A 55 13.17 9.54 -1.13
C GLN A 55 12.76 10.80 -1.90
N PRO A 56 11.58 10.82 -2.55
CA PRO A 56 11.09 12.03 -3.19
C PRO A 56 10.90 13.13 -2.14
N LYS A 57 11.57 14.27 -2.33
CA LYS A 57 11.50 15.42 -1.41
C LYS A 57 10.06 15.92 -1.20
N ASN A 58 9.27 15.81 -2.24
CA ASN A 58 7.88 16.25 -2.29
C ASN A 58 6.90 15.21 -1.67
N GLY A 59 7.41 14.14 -1.05
CA GLY A 59 6.61 13.18 -0.27
C GLY A 59 6.40 11.82 -0.94
N VAL A 60 5.91 10.86 -0.15
CA VAL A 60 5.84 9.43 -0.51
C VAL A 60 4.99 9.16 -1.76
N THR A 61 3.91 9.92 -1.98
CA THR A 61 3.00 9.73 -3.12
C THR A 61 3.67 9.98 -4.46
N GLN A 62 4.82 10.67 -4.47
CA GLN A 62 5.56 10.98 -5.68
C GLN A 62 6.31 9.77 -6.25
N GLY A 63 6.55 8.74 -5.43
CA GLY A 63 7.15 7.48 -5.87
C GLY A 63 6.17 6.48 -6.47
N TYR A 64 4.87 6.79 -6.54
CA TYR A 64 3.86 5.90 -7.11
C TYR A 64 3.77 6.10 -8.62
N THR A 65 4.73 5.54 -9.36
CA THR A 65 4.76 5.61 -10.83
C THR A 65 4.90 4.26 -11.49
N CYS A 66 5.50 3.29 -10.81
CA CYS A 66 5.66 1.96 -11.34
C CYS A 66 5.36 0.88 -10.31
N ARG A 67 4.62 -0.13 -10.73
CA ARG A 67 4.18 -1.21 -9.86
C ARG A 67 4.33 -2.58 -10.49
N ARG A 68 4.19 -3.60 -9.65
CA ARG A 68 4.06 -4.99 -10.09
C ARG A 68 2.69 -5.20 -10.75
N ARG A 69 2.63 -6.09 -11.73
CA ARG A 69 1.40 -6.55 -12.40
C ARG A 69 0.60 -7.48 -11.48
N SER A 70 1.28 -8.29 -10.69
CA SER A 70 0.65 -9.30 -9.82
C SER A 70 -0.17 -8.66 -8.69
N LYS A 71 -1.46 -8.96 -8.61
CA LYS A 71 -2.37 -8.53 -7.53
C LYS A 71 -2.60 -9.66 -6.52
N GLU A 72 -1.52 -10.17 -5.92
CA GLU A 72 -1.58 -11.36 -5.06
C GLU A 72 -2.08 -11.08 -3.64
N ARG A 73 -2.05 -9.81 -3.20
CA ARG A 73 -2.33 -9.43 -1.81
C ARG A 73 -3.62 -8.61 -1.69
N HIS A 74 -4.30 -8.76 -0.57
CA HIS A 74 -5.45 -7.95 -0.17
C HIS A 74 -5.25 -7.42 1.25
N LYS A 75 -6.04 -6.41 1.60
CA LYS A 75 -6.27 -5.99 2.99
C LYS A 75 -7.76 -6.14 3.29
N SER A 76 -8.05 -6.37 4.56
CA SER A 76 -9.41 -6.61 5.04
C SER A 76 -9.81 -5.52 6.01
N ILE A 77 -10.98 -4.92 5.79
CA ILE A 77 -11.67 -4.07 6.77
C ILE A 77 -12.81 -4.92 7.33
N VAL A 78 -12.81 -5.17 8.64
CA VAL A 78 -13.76 -6.08 9.27
C VAL A 78 -14.63 -5.38 10.29
N GLN A 79 -15.89 -5.78 10.36
CA GLN A 79 -16.74 -5.48 11.50
C GLN A 79 -16.37 -6.46 12.62
N LEU A 80 -15.80 -5.95 13.72
CA LEU A 80 -15.29 -6.80 14.81
C LEU A 80 -16.34 -7.78 15.36
N GLY A 81 -17.59 -7.34 15.49
CA GLY A 81 -18.69 -8.21 15.94
C GLY A 81 -19.04 -9.36 14.99
N ALA A 82 -18.66 -9.25 13.72
CA ALA A 82 -18.90 -10.25 12.67
C ALA A 82 -17.74 -11.24 12.49
N VAL A 83 -16.57 -10.99 13.08
CA VAL A 83 -15.43 -11.91 13.05
C VAL A 83 -15.71 -13.09 13.97
N ASP A 84 -15.56 -14.30 13.44
CA ASP A 84 -15.70 -15.54 14.21
C ASP A 84 -14.57 -15.62 15.25
N PRO A 85 -14.86 -15.90 16.53
CA PRO A 85 -13.85 -15.87 17.60
C PRO A 85 -12.86 -17.05 17.57
N SER A 86 -12.96 -17.96 16.57
CA SER A 86 -12.08 -19.13 16.46
C SER A 86 -10.62 -18.77 16.14
N LEU A 87 -9.73 -19.71 16.46
CA LEU A 87 -8.29 -19.61 16.23
C LEU A 87 -7.87 -19.73 14.75
N VAL A 88 -8.83 -19.87 13.83
CA VAL A 88 -8.54 -19.97 12.38
C VAL A 88 -8.22 -18.61 11.76
N ASN A 89 -8.48 -17.51 12.49
CA ASN A 89 -8.09 -16.18 12.04
C ASN A 89 -6.55 -16.09 12.00
N SER A 90 -6.03 -15.60 10.89
CA SER A 90 -4.60 -15.33 10.71
C SER A 90 -4.39 -13.90 10.24
N VAL A 91 -3.14 -13.45 10.21
CA VAL A 91 -2.81 -12.10 9.72
C VAL A 91 -3.38 -11.92 8.31
N HIS A 92 -4.24 -10.91 8.15
CA HIS A 92 -5.01 -10.57 6.93
C HIS A 92 -6.15 -11.50 6.52
N HIS A 93 -6.31 -12.68 7.13
CA HIS A 93 -7.37 -13.63 6.79
C HIS A 93 -8.28 -13.86 7.99
N PHE A 94 -9.53 -13.40 7.87
CA PHE A 94 -10.53 -13.51 8.93
C PHE A 94 -11.64 -14.47 8.52
N LYS A 95 -12.01 -15.37 9.43
CA LYS A 95 -13.26 -16.11 9.32
C LYS A 95 -14.40 -15.22 9.81
N ILE A 96 -15.46 -15.17 9.01
CA ILE A 96 -16.65 -14.38 9.29
C ILE A 96 -17.75 -15.31 9.80
N LYS A 97 -18.50 -14.85 10.81
CA LYS A 97 -19.61 -15.59 11.43
C LYS A 97 -20.71 -15.87 10.40
N ASP A 98 -21.45 -16.95 10.63
CA ASP A 98 -22.63 -17.27 9.82
C ASP A 98 -23.64 -16.10 9.84
N GLY A 99 -24.27 -15.86 8.69
CA GLY A 99 -25.18 -14.74 8.49
C GLY A 99 -24.51 -13.41 8.13
N PHE A 100 -23.17 -13.34 8.19
CA PHE A 100 -22.39 -12.24 7.64
C PHE A 100 -21.68 -12.62 6.33
N GLU A 101 -21.40 -11.62 5.49
CA GLU A 101 -20.78 -11.80 4.18
C GLU A 101 -19.46 -11.04 4.03
N THR A 102 -18.63 -11.53 3.12
CA THR A 102 -17.42 -10.84 2.66
C THR A 102 -17.68 -10.19 1.31
N LYS A 103 -17.46 -8.88 1.20
CA LYS A 103 -17.60 -8.12 -0.04
C LYS A 103 -16.23 -7.75 -0.61
N ARG A 104 -16.05 -7.94 -1.91
CA ARG A 104 -14.88 -7.43 -2.64
C ARG A 104 -15.26 -6.13 -3.35
N LEU A 105 -14.41 -5.12 -3.27
CA LEU A 105 -14.62 -3.83 -3.94
C LEU A 105 -13.63 -3.69 -5.10
N PRO A 106 -13.93 -4.17 -6.32
CA PRO A 106 -12.99 -4.15 -7.43
C PRO A 106 -12.68 -2.73 -7.94
N SER A 107 -13.58 -1.78 -7.71
CA SER A 107 -13.42 -0.36 -8.08
C SER A 107 -12.45 0.39 -7.16
N VAL A 108 -11.95 -0.24 -6.10
CA VAL A 108 -11.18 0.40 -5.03
C VAL A 108 -9.95 -0.44 -4.74
N GLN A 109 -8.82 0.22 -4.58
CA GLN A 109 -7.52 -0.43 -4.44
C GLN A 109 -6.75 0.22 -3.30
N ILE A 110 -5.88 -0.55 -2.66
CA ILE A 110 -4.86 -0.02 -1.77
C ILE A 110 -3.56 0.06 -2.56
N ASN A 111 -3.10 1.26 -2.82
CA ASN A 111 -1.77 1.48 -3.38
C ASN A 111 -0.77 1.49 -2.23
N HIS A 112 0.16 0.55 -2.25
CA HIS A 112 1.18 0.39 -1.22
C HIS A 112 2.56 0.58 -1.84
N TYR A 113 3.30 1.58 -1.36
CA TYR A 113 4.70 1.76 -1.75
C TYR A 113 5.61 0.78 -1.00
N LYS A 114 5.41 -0.51 -1.28
CA LYS A 114 6.03 -1.63 -0.56
C LYS A 114 7.55 -1.65 -0.72
N TYR A 115 8.02 -1.50 -1.95
CA TYR A 115 9.45 -1.56 -2.26
C TYR A 115 9.95 -0.13 -2.48
N GLN A 116 10.06 0.63 -1.39
CA GLN A 116 10.58 2.01 -1.42
C GLN A 116 12.04 2.04 -1.87
N VAL A 117 12.58 3.25 -2.04
CA VAL A 117 14.02 3.43 -2.21
C VAL A 117 14.79 2.71 -1.11
N TRP A 118 15.99 2.24 -1.45
CA TRP A 118 16.72 1.28 -0.63
C TRP A 118 16.92 1.74 0.82
N GLU A 119 17.25 3.01 1.03
CA GLU A 119 17.48 3.57 2.36
C GLU A 119 16.31 3.33 3.33
N GLU A 120 15.08 3.62 2.91
CA GLU A 120 13.88 3.35 3.71
C GLU A 120 13.53 1.87 3.75
N PHE A 121 13.65 1.19 2.61
CA PHE A 121 13.35 -0.24 2.53
C PHE A 121 14.26 -1.05 3.47
N ARG A 122 15.54 -0.70 3.58
CA ARG A 122 16.52 -1.35 4.45
C ARG A 122 16.12 -1.28 5.92
N THR A 123 15.58 -0.14 6.35
CA THR A 123 15.07 0.03 7.72
C THR A 123 13.86 -0.88 7.96
N LYS A 124 12.92 -0.92 7.03
CA LYS A 124 11.77 -1.85 7.08
C LYS A 124 12.21 -3.31 7.04
N PHE A 125 13.17 -3.64 6.18
CA PHE A 125 13.75 -4.97 6.04
C PHE A 125 14.39 -5.42 7.35
N ARG A 126 15.27 -4.62 7.96
CA ARG A 126 15.89 -4.94 9.26
C ARG A 126 14.84 -5.25 10.33
N ARG A 127 13.81 -4.41 10.45
CA ARG A 127 12.70 -4.61 11.41
C ARG A 127 11.88 -5.87 11.10
N ARG A 128 11.63 -6.16 9.83
CA ARG A 128 10.81 -7.29 9.38
C ARG A 128 11.54 -8.61 9.48
N VAL A 129 12.80 -8.63 9.11
CA VAL A 129 13.65 -9.82 9.15
C VAL A 129 13.75 -10.31 10.59
N SER A 130 13.85 -9.41 11.58
CA SER A 130 13.73 -9.77 13.01
C SER A 130 12.36 -10.29 13.48
N THR A 131 11.29 -10.22 12.67
CA THR A 131 9.93 -10.60 13.09
C THR A 131 9.36 -11.84 12.40
N TYR A 132 9.93 -12.30 11.29
CA TYR A 132 9.32 -13.37 10.46
C TYR A 132 9.92 -14.78 10.66
N VAL A 133 11.01 -14.91 11.41
CA VAL A 133 11.68 -16.19 11.67
C VAL A 133 12.36 -16.13 13.05
N VAL A 134 12.43 -17.28 13.74
CA VAL A 134 13.07 -17.42 15.06
C VAL A 134 14.54 -16.99 15.02
N ASP A 135 15.22 -17.29 13.90
CA ASP A 135 16.54 -16.74 13.56
C ASP A 135 16.49 -16.12 12.16
N TRP A 136 16.69 -14.81 12.11
CA TRP A 136 16.58 -14.00 10.91
C TRP A 136 17.82 -14.00 10.02
N LYS A 137 18.92 -14.53 10.55
CA LYS A 137 20.13 -14.86 9.80
C LYS A 137 20.02 -16.22 9.10
N ASP A 138 18.99 -17.00 9.42
CA ASP A 138 18.78 -18.30 8.81
C ASP A 138 18.31 -18.17 7.35
N LYS A 139 18.89 -18.98 6.48
CA LYS A 139 18.60 -19.05 5.04
C LYS A 139 17.36 -19.90 4.74
N LEU A 140 16.62 -20.33 5.76
CA LEU A 140 15.34 -21.02 5.57
C LEU A 140 14.29 -20.11 4.93
N ASN A 141 13.46 -20.68 4.06
CA ASN A 141 12.29 -20.05 3.45
C ASN A 141 12.56 -18.74 2.67
N LEU A 142 13.70 -18.63 1.98
CA LEU A 142 14.00 -17.48 1.09
C LEU A 142 12.92 -17.23 0.03
N ASN A 143 12.20 -18.29 -0.38
CA ASN A 143 11.12 -18.23 -1.38
C ASN A 143 9.74 -17.90 -0.78
N SER A 144 9.64 -17.58 0.51
CA SER A 144 8.37 -17.17 1.11
C SER A 144 7.84 -15.90 0.44
N LYS A 145 6.52 -15.88 0.19
CA LYS A 145 5.81 -14.69 -0.35
C LYS A 145 5.83 -13.49 0.60
N ASP A 146 6.14 -13.72 1.89
CA ASP A 146 6.30 -12.67 2.88
C ASP A 146 7.66 -11.97 2.80
N ARG A 147 8.63 -12.56 2.08
CA ARG A 147 9.93 -11.95 1.79
C ARG A 147 9.86 -11.10 0.53
N ALA A 148 10.69 -10.06 0.49
CA ALA A 148 10.87 -9.31 -0.73
C ALA A 148 11.64 -10.17 -1.76
N PRO A 149 11.10 -10.35 -2.98
CA PRO A 149 11.74 -11.20 -3.98
C PRO A 149 13.17 -10.75 -4.29
N GLY A 150 14.09 -11.72 -4.38
CA GLY A 150 15.49 -11.47 -4.74
C GLY A 150 16.35 -10.87 -3.61
N LEU A 151 15.84 -10.84 -2.36
CA LEU A 151 16.62 -10.45 -1.18
C LEU A 151 16.98 -11.65 -0.31
N GLY A 152 18.24 -11.68 0.12
CA GLY A 152 18.76 -12.66 1.07
C GLY A 152 18.37 -12.34 2.51
N VAL A 153 19.28 -12.58 3.44
CA VAL A 153 19.13 -12.28 4.88
C VAL A 153 19.82 -10.97 5.28
N GLU A 154 20.77 -10.52 4.48
CA GLU A 154 21.57 -9.33 4.79
C GLU A 154 20.96 -8.04 4.20
N PRO A 155 21.04 -6.91 4.92
CA PRO A 155 20.54 -5.62 4.47
C PRO A 155 21.56 -4.96 3.52
N VAL A 156 21.81 -5.59 2.38
CA VAL A 156 22.65 -5.12 1.26
C VAL A 156 21.76 -4.76 0.06
N GLU A 157 22.02 -3.62 -0.56
CA GLU A 157 21.24 -3.16 -1.72
C GLU A 157 21.43 -4.10 -2.91
N PRO A 158 20.36 -4.67 -3.48
CA PRO A 158 20.48 -5.46 -4.70
C PRO A 158 20.82 -4.60 -5.91
N ASP A 159 21.58 -5.16 -6.85
CA ASP A 159 21.87 -4.51 -8.12
C ASP A 159 20.58 -4.07 -8.83
N GLY A 160 20.58 -2.81 -9.25
CA GLY A 160 19.46 -2.19 -9.95
C GLY A 160 18.19 -2.02 -9.10
N TRP A 161 18.26 -2.04 -7.77
CA TRP A 161 17.10 -1.91 -6.87
C TRP A 161 16.11 -0.82 -7.32
N ALA A 162 16.62 0.37 -7.63
CA ALA A 162 15.82 1.52 -8.09
C ALA A 162 14.85 1.20 -9.25
N TYR A 163 15.16 0.20 -10.09
CA TYR A 163 14.35 -0.19 -11.24
C TYR A 163 13.60 -1.52 -11.07
N LYS A 164 13.71 -2.16 -9.90
CA LYS A 164 12.98 -3.40 -9.60
C LYS A 164 11.49 -3.12 -9.35
N PHE A 165 10.69 -4.19 -9.49
CA PHE A 165 9.24 -4.17 -9.22
C PHE A 165 8.45 -3.17 -10.08
N CYS A 166 8.97 -2.88 -11.28
CA CYS A 166 8.43 -1.93 -12.23
C CYS A 166 7.97 -2.68 -13.49
N GLU A 167 6.80 -3.32 -13.41
CA GLU A 167 6.22 -4.15 -14.49
C GLU A 167 5.13 -3.39 -15.26
N GLU A 168 4.48 -2.42 -14.60
CA GLU A 168 3.43 -1.58 -15.16
C GLU A 168 3.65 -0.12 -14.74
N ASN A 169 3.57 0.79 -15.72
CA ASN A 169 3.56 2.23 -15.48
C ASN A 169 2.16 2.64 -14.99
N ASP A 170 2.09 3.11 -13.76
CA ASP A 170 0.86 3.52 -13.07
C ASP A 170 1.15 4.80 -12.27
N THR A 171 0.78 5.95 -12.83
CA THR A 171 1.05 7.27 -12.24
C THR A 171 -0.18 7.90 -11.60
N LEU A 172 -1.34 7.23 -11.64
CA LEU A 172 -2.62 7.86 -11.39
C LEU A 172 -2.70 8.46 -9.99
N LEU A 173 -2.26 7.72 -8.96
CA LEU A 173 -2.25 8.24 -7.59
C LEU A 173 -1.31 9.44 -7.44
N ARG A 174 -0.11 9.40 -8.03
CA ARG A 174 0.82 10.53 -8.02
C ARG A 174 0.14 11.75 -8.64
N ASP A 175 -0.41 11.60 -9.83
CA ASP A 175 -0.93 12.72 -10.62
C ASP A 175 -2.15 13.35 -9.93
N VAL A 176 -3.05 12.53 -9.37
CA VAL A 176 -4.18 13.02 -8.57
C VAL A 176 -3.72 13.72 -7.30
N THR A 177 -2.72 13.19 -6.59
CA THR A 177 -2.20 13.89 -5.39
C THR A 177 -1.55 15.22 -5.73
N ARG A 178 -0.87 15.31 -6.89
CA ARG A 178 -0.36 16.59 -7.40
C ARG A 178 -1.47 17.57 -7.74
N GLN A 179 -2.56 17.11 -8.34
CA GLN A 179 -3.72 17.96 -8.62
C GLN A 179 -4.38 18.48 -7.33
N TRP A 180 -4.55 17.61 -6.33
CA TRP A 180 -5.26 17.94 -5.09
C TRP A 180 -4.43 18.80 -4.12
N PHE A 181 -3.11 18.58 -4.10
CA PHE A 181 -2.24 19.14 -3.07
C PHE A 181 -1.02 19.86 -3.62
N GLY A 182 -0.86 19.93 -4.94
CA GLY A 182 0.17 20.72 -5.59
C GLY A 182 -0.25 22.17 -5.78
N THR A 183 0.73 23.05 -5.76
CA THR A 183 0.61 24.46 -6.12
C THR A 183 1.79 24.85 -6.98
N GLU A 184 1.54 25.62 -8.03
CA GLU A 184 2.59 26.22 -8.83
C GLU A 184 2.93 27.60 -8.24
N GLU A 185 4.21 27.82 -7.93
CA GLU A 185 4.70 29.11 -7.45
C GLU A 185 4.94 30.08 -8.62
N SER A 186 5.11 31.36 -8.29
CA SER A 186 5.35 32.42 -9.28
C SER A 186 6.61 32.22 -10.14
N ASP A 187 7.57 31.41 -9.67
CA ASP A 187 8.78 31.01 -10.39
C ASP A 187 8.61 29.69 -11.19
N ARG A 188 7.38 29.20 -11.36
CA ARG A 188 7.02 27.91 -11.99
C ARG A 188 7.53 26.69 -11.22
N ARG A 189 7.88 26.83 -9.95
CA ARG A 189 8.22 25.70 -9.10
C ARG A 189 6.94 24.99 -8.67
N PHE A 190 6.91 23.68 -8.89
CA PHE A 190 5.86 22.83 -8.36
C PHE A 190 6.20 22.42 -6.92
N LYS A 191 5.32 22.74 -5.98
CA LYS A 191 5.44 22.32 -4.58
C LYS A 191 4.17 21.64 -4.10
N MET A 192 4.32 20.72 -3.17
CA MET A 192 3.22 20.12 -2.43
C MET A 192 2.91 20.96 -1.18
N LYS A 193 1.65 20.97 -0.75
CA LYS A 193 1.16 21.75 0.41
C LYS A 193 1.91 21.54 1.72
N TRP A 194 2.62 20.42 1.88
CA TRP A 194 3.38 20.08 3.10
C TRP A 194 4.87 20.39 3.00
N GLU A 195 5.36 20.86 1.85
CA GLU A 195 6.74 21.33 1.74
C GLU A 195 6.89 22.61 2.57
N ARG A 196 7.76 22.57 3.59
CA ARG A 196 8.06 23.75 4.42
C ARG A 196 8.84 24.76 3.58
N THR A 197 8.39 26.01 3.60
CA THR A 197 9.14 27.18 3.09
C THR A 197 10.41 27.42 3.87
#